data_AF-A0AAN7JYK9-F1
#
_entry.id   AF-A0AAN7JYK9-F1
#
_cell.length_a   1.000
_cell.length_b   1.000
_cell.length_c   1.000
_cell.angle_alpha   90.00
_cell.angle_beta   90.00
_cell.angle_gamma   90.00
#
_symmetry.space_group_name_H-M   'P 1'
#
loop_
_entity.id
_entity.type
_entity.pdbx_description
1 polymer ?
#
loop_
_entity_poly.entity_id
_entity_poly.type
_entity_poly.pdbx_seq_one_letter_code
_entity_poly.pdbx_strand_id
1 'polypeptide(L)' 'MCPGKEYVRLEILVFMHNLVKRFRWEKVLKDEKIVLNPMPMPAKDLPVRLYPHKA' A
#
# COMPACT_ATOMS: atom_id res chain seq x y z
N MET A 1 13.56 -0.60 -19.64
CA MET A 1 12.48 -1.61 -19.65
C MET A 1 12.72 -2.56 -18.49
N CYS A 2 11.79 -2.72 -17.55
CA CYS A 2 11.99 -3.58 -16.37
C CYS A 2 11.54 -5.02 -16.68
N PRO A 3 12.42 -6.03 -16.60
CA PRO A 3 12.08 -7.42 -16.93
C PRO A 3 11.05 -8.01 -15.96
N GLY A 4 11.01 -7.53 -14.72
CA GLY A 4 10.05 -7.96 -13.70
C GLY A 4 8.67 -7.32 -13.80
N LYS A 5 8.40 -6.47 -14.80
CA LYS A 5 7.18 -5.65 -14.85
C LYS A 5 5.89 -6.48 -14.74
N GLU A 6 5.79 -7.57 -15.50
CA GLU A 6 4.56 -8.38 -15.49
C GLU A 6 4.41 -9.22 -14.22
N TYR A 7 5.54 -9.67 -13.64
CA TYR A 7 5.53 -10.39 -12.36
C TYR A 7 5.10 -9.47 -11.20
N VAL A 8 5.70 -8.26 -11.12
CA VAL A 8 5.35 -7.27 -10.10
C VAL A 8 3.88 -6.86 -10.18
N ARG A 9 3.31 -6.76 -11.40
CA ARG A 9 1.86 -6.49 -11.56
C ARG A 9 1.00 -7.60 -10.95
N LEU A 10 1.37 -8.86 -11.14
CA LEU A 10 0.66 -9.99 -10.54
C LEU A 10 0.78 -9.98 -9.01
N GLU A 11 1.99 -9.77 -8.48
CA GLU A 11 2.21 -9.70 -7.03
C GLU A 11 1.41 -8.59 -6.37
N ILE A 12 1.43 -7.37 -6.94
CA ILE A 12 0.63 -6.24 -6.43
C ILE A 12 -0.86 -6.58 -6.47
N LEU A 13 -1.35 -7.21 -7.55
CA LEU A 13 -2.76 -7.57 -7.67
C LEU A 13 -3.17 -8.60 -6.62
N VAL A 14 -2.37 -9.65 -6.41
CA VAL A 14 -2.63 -10.68 -5.40
C VAL A 14 -2.57 -10.09 -3.99
N PHE A 15 -1.59 -9.22 -3.72
CA PHE A 15 -1.49 -8.51 -2.46
C PHE A 15 -2.73 -7.65 -2.20
N MET A 16 -3.12 -6.82 -3.16
CA MET A 16 -4.29 -5.94 -3.03
C MET A 16 -5.57 -6.73 -2.86
N HIS A 17 -5.77 -7.81 -3.62
CA HIS A 17 -6.92 -8.71 -3.48
C HIS A 17 -7.04 -9.25 -2.04
N ASN A 18 -5.96 -9.82 -1.51
CA ASN A 18 -5.96 -10.34 -0.14
C ASN A 18 -6.17 -9.24 0.89
N LEU A 19 -5.52 -8.09 0.70
CA LEU A 19 -5.60 -6.97 1.63
C LEU A 19 -7.04 -6.45 1.74
N VAL A 20 -7.71 -6.15 0.63
CA VAL A 20 -9.08 -5.60 0.64
C VAL A 20 -10.13 -6.64 1.03
N LYS A 21 -9.91 -7.92 0.68
CA LYS A 21 -10.85 -9.00 0.99
C LYS A 21 -10.78 -9.47 2.43
N ARG A 22 -9.65 -9.26 3.12
CA ARG A 22 -9.44 -9.72 4.51
C ARG A 22 -9.39 -8.59 5.53
N PHE A 23 -9.10 -7.36 5.11
CA PHE A 23 -8.94 -6.24 6.03
C PHE A 23 -9.68 -4.99 5.55
N ARG A 24 -10.24 -4.25 6.52
CA ARG A 24 -10.49 -2.82 6.41
C ARG A 24 -9.25 -2.09 6.94
N TRP A 25 -8.81 -1.03 6.28
CA TRP A 25 -7.63 -0.27 6.70
C TRP A 25 -7.90 1.23 6.85
N GLU A 26 -7.10 1.89 7.67
CA GLU A 26 -7.11 3.35 7.78
C GLU A 26 -5.68 3.88 7.93
N LYS A 27 -5.45 5.12 7.48
CA LYS A 27 -4.19 5.80 7.72
C LYS A 27 -4.11 6.20 9.19
N VAL A 28 -2.98 5.90 9.83
CA VAL A 28 -2.72 6.37 11.20
C VAL A 28 -2.51 7.90 11.21
N LEU A 29 -1.92 8.43 10.14
CA LEU A 29 -1.66 9.85 9.95
C LEU A 29 -2.60 10.40 8.87
N LYS A 30 -3.54 11.27 9.26
CA LYS A 30 -4.50 11.88 8.33
C LYS A 30 -3.82 12.88 7.38
N ASP A 31 -2.95 13.72 7.91
CA ASP A 31 -2.25 14.79 7.20
C ASP A 31 -0.80 14.42 6.87
N GLU A 32 -0.60 13.19 6.38
CA GLU A 32 0.72 12.74 5.98
C GLU A 32 1.25 13.56 4.79
N LYS A 33 2.43 14.14 4.97
CA LYS A 33 3.09 14.93 3.95
C LYS A 33 3.76 14.01 2.93
N ILE A 34 3.65 14.37 1.66
CA ILE A 34 4.42 13.75 0.57
C ILE A 34 5.68 14.58 0.37
N VAL A 35 6.84 13.93 0.45
CA VAL A 35 8.15 14.54 0.19
C VAL A 35 8.65 14.06 -1.16
N LEU A 36 9.22 14.95 -1.96
CA LEU A 36 9.80 14.63 -3.25
C LEU A 36 11.33 14.51 -3.09
N ASN A 37 11.88 13.29 -3.04
CA ASN A 37 13.33 13.14 -3.22
C ASN A 37 13.77 11.67 -3.48
N PRO A 38 14.20 11.30 -4.71
CA PRO A 38 13.96 11.94 -6.01
C PRO A 38 12.52 11.70 -6.54
N MET A 39 11.76 10.82 -5.89
CA MET A 39 10.37 10.46 -6.24
C MET A 39 9.44 10.83 -5.08
N PRO A 40 8.13 11.05 -5.32
CA PRO A 40 7.17 11.33 -4.25
C PRO A 40 7.03 10.12 -3.33
N MET A 41 7.34 10.30 -2.04
CA MET A 41 7.19 9.30 -1.01
C MET A 41 6.51 9.89 0.23
N PRO A 42 5.74 9.09 0.99
CA PRO A 42 5.20 9.54 2.27
C PRO A 42 6.33 9.84 3.25
N ALA A 43 6.27 10.97 3.95
CA ALA A 43 7.33 11.40 4.87
C ALA A 43 7.56 10.43 6.05
N LYS A 44 6.60 9.57 6.34
CA LYS A 44 6.61 8.63 7.48
C LYS A 44 6.24 7.21 7.06
N ASP A 45 6.48 6.85 5.79
CA ASP A 45 6.25 5.51 5.24
C ASP A 45 4.80 5.00 5.25
N LEU A 46 3.80 5.90 5.33
CA LEU A 46 2.37 5.60 5.29
C LEU A 46 1.95 4.51 6.31
N PRO A 47 2.03 4.79 7.61
CA PRO A 47 1.62 3.84 8.62
C PRO A 47 0.11 3.62 8.52
N VAL A 48 -0.29 2.37 8.32
CA VAL A 48 -1.69 1.94 8.23
C VAL A 48 -2.05 1.04 9.40
N ARG A 49 -3.30 1.13 9.83
CA ARG A 49 -3.90 0.21 10.79
C ARG A 49 -4.84 -0.74 10.05
N LEU A 50 -4.64 -2.04 10.23
CA LEU A 50 -5.46 -3.08 9.64
C LEU A 50 -6.48 -3.61 10.65
N TYR A 51 -7.73 -3.72 10.23
CA TYR A 51 -8.81 -4.35 10.96
C TYR A 51 -9.30 -5.55 10.17
N PRO A 52 -9.24 -6.78 10.71
CA PRO A 52 -9.74 -7.95 9.99
C PRO A 52 -11.24 -7.81 9.75
N HIS A 53 -11.70 -8.21 8.57
CA HIS A 53 -13.12 -8.39 8.33
C HIS A 53 -13.63 -9.53 9.23
N LYS A 54 -14.86 -9.41 9.70
CA LYS A 54 -15.51 -10.50 10.42
C LYS A 54 -15.62 -11.70 9.48
N ALA A 55 -15.28 -12.88 9.98
CA ALA A 55 -15.43 -14.14 9.27
C ALA A 55 -16.91 -14.44 8.98
#